data_AF-A0A1F3SEI4-F1
#
_entry.id   AF-A0A1F3SEI4-F1
#
_cell.length_a   1.000
_cell.length_b   1.000
_cell.length_c   1.000
_cell.angle_alpha   90.00
_cell.angle_beta   90.00
_cell.angle_gamma   90.00
#
_symmetry.space_group_name_H-M   'P 1'
#
loop_
_entity.id
_entity.type
_entity.pdbx_description
1 polymer ?
#
loop_
_entity_poly.entity_id
_entity_poly.type
_entity_poly.pdbx_seq_one_letter_code
_entity_poly.pdbx_strand_id
1 'polypeptide(L)'
;MKIFPVIFCLIAGFGFWSQASYGSAEDCTKCHEQLENPFKHGPASDGCTFCHNPDHSVNTGRPMRLLEEPNKLCLMCHDGIAQEGHPVQGHPLSGPKDPVYPRRKFSCVSCHSPHSSQSRKLFRYDFSMNTPYKGSICALCHWKMLNNTPKPPPPPWSDYGR
;
A
#
# COMPACT_ATOMS: atom_id res chain seq x y z
N MET A 1 -56.13 -33.26 -17.46
CA MET A 1 -56.08 -31.91 -16.83
C MET A 1 -56.55 -32.03 -15.39
N LYS A 2 -55.63 -32.01 -14.43
CA LYS A 2 -55.92 -31.90 -12.99
C LYS A 2 -55.03 -30.79 -12.44
N ILE A 3 -55.68 -29.77 -11.93
CA ILE A 3 -55.12 -28.50 -11.46
C ILE A 3 -54.70 -28.76 -10.00
N PHE A 4 -53.40 -28.72 -9.71
CA PHE A 4 -52.90 -28.79 -8.33
C PHE A 4 -52.78 -27.37 -7.76
N PRO A 5 -53.32 -27.10 -6.56
CA PRO A 5 -53.31 -25.77 -5.98
C PRO A 5 -51.91 -25.41 -5.47
N VAL A 6 -51.63 -24.11 -5.56
CA VAL A 6 -50.44 -23.41 -5.07
C VAL A 6 -50.22 -23.71 -3.58
N ILE A 7 -49.11 -24.39 -3.27
CA ILE A 7 -48.53 -24.38 -1.92
C ILE A 7 -47.33 -23.43 -1.97
N PHE A 8 -47.60 -22.19 -1.60
CA PHE A 8 -46.58 -21.18 -1.34
C PHE A 8 -45.90 -21.56 -0.03
N CYS A 9 -44.82 -22.33 -0.12
CA CYS A 9 -44.01 -22.67 1.04
C CYS A 9 -43.19 -21.43 1.44
N LEU A 10 -43.79 -20.58 2.27
CA LEU A 10 -43.11 -19.53 3.05
C LEU A 10 -42.15 -20.20 4.03
N ILE A 11 -40.97 -20.58 3.55
CA ILE A 11 -39.86 -20.90 4.43
C ILE A 11 -39.15 -19.57 4.72
N ALA A 12 -39.64 -18.89 5.76
CA ALA A 12 -38.92 -17.82 6.43
C ALA A 12 -37.69 -18.42 7.12
N GLY A 13 -36.68 -18.79 6.33
CA GLY A 13 -35.35 -19.09 6.80
C GLY A 13 -34.62 -17.79 7.09
N PHE A 14 -34.87 -17.20 8.26
CA PHE A 14 -33.95 -16.25 8.89
C PHE A 14 -32.66 -17.00 9.26
N GLY A 15 -31.89 -17.37 8.23
CA GLY A 15 -30.48 -17.65 8.40
C GLY A 15 -29.82 -16.31 8.69
N PHE A 16 -29.47 -16.09 9.96
CA PHE A 16 -28.49 -15.09 10.35
C PHE A 16 -27.18 -15.42 9.61
N TRP A 17 -27.01 -14.86 8.42
CA TRP A 17 -25.69 -14.78 7.81
C TRP A 17 -24.91 -13.80 8.67
N SER A 18 -24.10 -14.36 9.58
CA SER A 18 -23.07 -13.61 10.30
C SER A 18 -22.23 -12.89 9.25
N GLN A 19 -22.43 -11.58 9.14
CA GLN A 19 -21.47 -10.72 8.47
C GLN A 19 -20.25 -10.71 9.38
N ALA A 20 -19.32 -11.63 9.14
CA ALA A 20 -17.98 -11.50 9.66
C ALA A 20 -17.42 -10.20 9.06
N SER A 21 -17.34 -9.17 9.87
CA SER A 21 -16.73 -7.88 9.53
C SER A 21 -15.24 -8.10 9.35
N TYR A 22 -14.82 -8.56 8.17
CA TYR A 22 -13.43 -8.42 7.76
C TYR A 22 -13.15 -6.91 7.73
N GLY A 23 -12.25 -6.44 8.59
CA GLY A 23 -12.03 -5.01 8.85
C GLY A 23 -12.05 -4.17 7.56
N SER A 24 -13.03 -3.29 7.46
CA SER A 24 -13.22 -2.44 6.29
C SER A 24 -12.19 -1.30 6.28
N ALA A 25 -11.90 -0.75 5.10
CA ALA A 25 -11.06 0.44 4.98
C ALA A 25 -11.62 1.63 5.78
N GLU A 26 -12.94 1.67 6.00
CA GLU A 26 -13.65 2.74 6.73
C GLU A 26 -13.24 2.84 8.21
N ASP A 27 -12.68 1.79 8.81
CA ASP A 27 -12.20 1.84 10.19
C ASP A 27 -10.78 2.42 10.30
N CYS A 28 -9.96 2.28 9.28
CA CYS A 28 -8.57 2.74 9.30
C CYS A 28 -8.46 4.24 9.01
N THR A 29 -9.28 4.77 8.10
CA THR A 29 -9.27 6.18 7.67
C THR A 29 -9.69 7.15 8.77
N LYS A 30 -10.38 6.67 9.81
CA LYS A 30 -10.72 7.45 11.02
C LYS A 30 -9.49 8.04 11.73
N CYS A 31 -8.32 7.42 11.58
CA CYS A 31 -7.06 7.91 12.16
C CYS A 31 -5.92 8.05 11.13
N HIS A 32 -6.10 7.54 9.92
CA HIS A 32 -5.10 7.55 8.86
C HIS A 32 -5.64 8.24 7.60
N GLU A 33 -5.85 9.55 7.70
CA GLU A 33 -6.39 10.40 6.63
C GLU A 33 -5.60 10.27 5.32
N GLN A 34 -4.30 10.01 5.39
CA GLN A 34 -3.44 9.82 4.22
C GLN A 34 -3.83 8.61 3.36
N LEU A 35 -4.67 7.70 3.85
CA LEU A 35 -5.22 6.62 3.03
C LEU A 35 -6.18 7.16 1.96
N GLU A 36 -6.74 8.35 2.16
CA GLU A 36 -7.68 9.02 1.26
C GLU A 36 -7.03 9.93 0.22
N ASN A 37 -5.70 9.84 0.01
CA ASN A 37 -5.06 10.59 -1.07
C ASN A 37 -5.66 10.24 -2.45
N PRO A 38 -5.64 11.18 -3.43
CA PRO A 38 -6.35 11.04 -4.71
C PRO A 38 -5.94 9.84 -5.55
N PHE A 39 -4.66 9.44 -5.52
CA PHE A 39 -4.20 8.26 -6.23
C PHE A 39 -4.22 7.06 -5.29
N LYS A 40 -5.31 6.29 -5.31
CA LYS A 40 -5.47 5.07 -4.52
C LYS A 40 -4.91 3.86 -5.25
N HIS A 41 -4.28 2.96 -4.51
CA HIS A 41 -3.86 1.65 -4.99
C HIS A 41 -5.04 0.70 -4.91
N GLY A 42 -5.44 0.10 -6.03
CA GLY A 42 -6.63 -0.77 -6.13
C GLY A 42 -6.75 -1.77 -4.98
N PRO A 43 -5.72 -2.62 -4.73
CA PRO A 43 -5.74 -3.57 -3.62
C PRO A 43 -6.01 -2.96 -2.24
N ALA A 44 -5.56 -1.74 -1.97
CA ALA A 44 -5.81 -1.07 -0.70
C ALA A 44 -7.22 -0.47 -0.59
N SER A 45 -7.85 -0.16 -1.72
CA SER A 45 -9.27 0.24 -1.77
C SER A 45 -10.22 -0.95 -1.71
N ASP A 46 -9.81 -2.09 -2.27
CA ASP A 46 -10.65 -3.29 -2.34
C ASP A 46 -10.65 -4.08 -1.02
N GLY A 47 -9.56 -4.03 -0.24
CA GLY A 47 -9.54 -4.62 1.10
C GLY A 47 -8.17 -4.67 1.78
N CYS A 48 -8.14 -4.45 3.09
CA CYS A 48 -6.89 -4.46 3.86
C CYS A 48 -6.25 -5.86 3.91
N THR A 49 -7.06 -6.91 3.81
CA THR A 49 -6.68 -8.31 4.04
C THR A 49 -5.89 -8.95 2.89
N PHE A 50 -5.76 -8.26 1.76
CA PHE A 50 -4.85 -8.69 0.68
C PHE A 50 -3.39 -8.70 1.13
N CYS A 51 -3.02 -7.77 2.02
CA CYS A 51 -1.65 -7.59 2.49
C CYS A 51 -1.51 -7.76 3.99
N HIS A 52 -2.54 -7.42 4.78
CA HIS A 52 -2.50 -7.45 6.23
C HIS A 52 -3.29 -8.64 6.79
N ASN A 53 -2.75 -9.26 7.84
CA ASN A 53 -3.50 -10.24 8.60
C ASN A 53 -4.53 -9.51 9.50
N PRO A 54 -5.84 -9.75 9.35
CA PRO A 54 -6.87 -9.05 10.12
C PRO A 54 -6.91 -9.43 11.61
N ASP A 55 -6.35 -10.58 11.99
CA ASP A 55 -6.66 -11.26 13.26
C ASP A 55 -6.17 -10.57 14.56
N HIS A 56 -5.28 -9.59 14.58
CA HIS A 56 -4.65 -9.01 15.79
C HIS A 56 -3.98 -9.96 16.84
N SER A 57 -4.39 -11.22 17.03
CA SER A 57 -3.77 -12.20 17.94
C SER A 57 -2.62 -12.97 17.28
N VAL A 58 -2.66 -13.16 15.96
CA VAL A 58 -1.61 -13.83 15.19
C VAL A 58 -0.39 -12.92 14.99
N ASN A 59 0.78 -13.31 15.48
CA ASN A 59 2.03 -12.63 15.13
C ASN A 59 2.58 -13.17 13.80
N THR A 60 2.55 -12.36 12.75
CA THR A 60 3.11 -12.72 11.42
C THR A 60 4.64 -12.66 11.36
N GLY A 61 5.29 -12.15 12.41
CA GLY A 61 6.72 -11.86 12.43
C GLY A 61 7.13 -10.66 11.56
N ARG A 62 6.16 -9.94 10.98
CA ARG A 62 6.40 -8.83 10.04
C ARG A 62 5.74 -7.53 10.50
N PRO A 63 6.30 -6.36 10.16
CA PRO A 63 5.73 -5.06 10.51
C PRO A 63 4.28 -4.95 10.05
N MET A 64 3.43 -4.27 10.81
CA MET A 64 2.02 -4.03 10.47
C MET A 64 1.23 -5.31 10.16
N ARG A 65 1.66 -6.47 10.65
CA ARG A 65 1.03 -7.78 10.40
C ARG A 65 0.95 -8.17 8.93
N LEU A 66 1.95 -7.79 8.12
CA LEU A 66 1.99 -8.16 6.72
C LEU A 66 2.00 -9.69 6.54
N LEU A 67 1.26 -10.18 5.56
CA LEU A 67 1.20 -11.61 5.22
C LEU A 67 2.51 -12.12 4.63
N GLU A 68 3.25 -11.26 3.94
CA GLU A 68 4.55 -11.55 3.34
C GLU A 68 5.50 -10.35 3.39
N GLU A 69 6.76 -10.54 2.98
CA GLU A 69 7.71 -9.44 2.84
C GLU A 69 7.21 -8.39 1.82
N PRO A 70 7.45 -7.09 2.06
CA PRO A 70 6.87 -6.01 1.24
C PRO A 70 7.08 -6.19 -0.26
N ASN A 71 8.31 -6.54 -0.69
CA ASN A 71 8.59 -6.73 -2.12
C ASN A 71 7.84 -7.93 -2.70
N LYS A 72 7.71 -9.02 -1.94
CA LYS A 72 6.99 -10.21 -2.39
C LYS A 72 5.52 -9.91 -2.61
N LEU A 73 4.89 -9.15 -1.71
CA LEU A 73 3.51 -8.69 -1.86
C LEU A 73 3.30 -7.89 -3.15
N CYS A 74 4.23 -6.98 -3.48
CA CYS A 74 4.14 -6.22 -4.74
C CYS A 74 4.23 -7.14 -5.96
N LEU A 75 5.19 -8.07 -5.95
CA LEU A 75 5.49 -8.95 -7.09
C LEU A 75 4.45 -10.06 -7.29
N MET A 76 3.54 -10.29 -6.33
CA MET A 76 2.41 -11.21 -6.53
C MET A 76 1.47 -10.77 -7.66
N CYS A 77 1.38 -9.45 -7.91
CA CYS A 77 0.58 -8.89 -9.01
C CYS A 77 1.43 -8.14 -10.05
N HIS A 78 2.62 -7.68 -9.68
CA HIS A 78 3.51 -6.88 -10.52
C HIS A 78 4.80 -7.62 -10.88
N ASP A 79 4.68 -8.82 -11.43
CA ASP A 79 5.79 -9.70 -11.79
C ASP A 79 6.75 -9.13 -12.86
N GLY A 80 6.31 -8.13 -13.64
CA GLY A 80 7.10 -7.48 -14.69
C GLY A 80 7.53 -6.03 -14.42
N ILE A 81 7.26 -5.43 -13.27
CA ILE A 81 7.55 -3.99 -13.06
C ILE A 81 9.04 -3.69 -12.85
N ALA A 82 9.82 -4.68 -12.43
CA ALA A 82 11.28 -4.56 -12.23
C ALA A 82 12.09 -4.74 -13.53
N GLN A 83 11.55 -4.30 -14.67
CA GLN A 83 12.14 -4.44 -16.00
C GLN A 83 12.90 -3.17 -16.44
N GLU A 84 13.30 -3.14 -17.72
CA GLU A 84 14.15 -2.12 -18.34
C GLU A 84 13.63 -0.70 -18.12
N GLY A 85 14.50 0.16 -17.57
CA GLY A 85 14.17 1.54 -17.23
C GLY A 85 13.62 1.75 -15.82
N HIS A 86 13.39 0.70 -15.03
CA HIS A 86 13.00 0.85 -13.62
C HIS A 86 14.24 1.08 -12.72
N PRO A 87 14.21 2.03 -11.75
CA PRO A 87 15.37 2.31 -10.89
C PRO A 87 15.94 1.10 -10.14
N VAL A 88 15.13 0.08 -9.90
CA VAL A 88 15.51 -1.15 -9.18
C VAL A 88 16.53 -2.01 -9.94
N GLN A 89 16.71 -1.79 -11.24
CA GLN A 89 17.79 -2.42 -12.00
C GLN A 89 19.17 -2.02 -11.47
N GLY A 90 19.32 -0.75 -11.07
CA GLY A 90 20.54 -0.24 -10.42
C GLY A 90 20.46 -0.19 -8.90
N HIS A 91 19.30 -0.48 -8.30
CA HIS A 91 19.05 -0.36 -6.87
C HIS A 91 18.39 -1.64 -6.34
N PRO A 92 19.17 -2.65 -5.95
CA PRO A 92 18.62 -3.93 -5.50
C PRO A 92 17.77 -3.73 -4.24
N LEU A 93 16.56 -4.30 -4.26
CA LEU A 93 15.60 -4.23 -3.15
C LEU A 93 15.89 -5.24 -2.02
N SER A 94 17.06 -5.87 -2.04
CA SER A 94 17.50 -6.87 -1.07
C SER A 94 18.87 -6.50 -0.54
N GLY A 95 18.96 -6.22 0.76
CA GLY A 95 20.22 -5.98 1.46
C GLY A 95 20.38 -4.54 1.94
N PRO A 96 20.53 -3.54 1.04
CA PRO A 96 20.77 -2.16 1.42
C PRO A 96 19.69 -1.60 2.35
N LYS A 97 20.09 -0.69 3.24
CA LYS A 97 19.16 0.13 4.01
C LYS A 97 18.59 1.22 3.12
N ASP A 98 17.36 1.63 3.41
CA ASP A 98 16.78 2.79 2.77
C ASP A 98 17.60 4.04 3.19
N PRO A 99 18.20 4.78 2.24
CA PRO A 99 19.09 5.89 2.55
C PRO A 99 18.35 7.09 3.16
N VAL A 100 17.05 7.21 2.92
CA VAL A 100 16.19 8.23 3.55
C VAL A 100 15.63 7.70 4.89
N TYR A 101 15.44 6.37 5.00
CA TYR A 101 14.93 5.70 6.20
C TYR A 101 15.81 4.53 6.69
N PRO A 102 16.95 4.80 7.34
CA PRO A 102 17.94 3.76 7.66
C PRO A 102 17.46 2.65 8.63
N ARG A 103 16.28 2.81 9.24
CA ARG A 103 15.63 1.81 10.11
C ARG A 103 14.99 0.65 9.34
N ARG A 104 14.82 0.77 8.03
CA ARG A 104 14.25 -0.29 7.18
C ARG A 104 15.16 -0.61 6.00
N LYS A 105 14.94 -1.78 5.42
CA LYS A 105 15.58 -2.19 4.17
C LYS A 105 15.00 -1.40 3.00
N PHE A 106 15.86 -1.12 2.01
CA PHE A 106 15.45 -0.57 0.74
C PHE A 106 14.49 -1.54 0.05
N SER A 107 13.35 -1.04 -0.45
CA SER A 107 12.24 -1.85 -0.94
C SER A 107 11.36 -1.05 -1.91
N CYS A 108 10.35 -1.67 -2.51
CA CYS A 108 9.37 -0.95 -3.36
C CYS A 108 8.77 0.26 -2.62
N VAL A 109 8.53 0.12 -1.32
CA VAL A 109 7.95 1.16 -0.46
C VAL A 109 8.95 2.27 -0.07
N SER A 110 10.19 2.23 -0.55
CA SER A 110 11.15 3.34 -0.50
C SER A 110 10.76 4.47 -1.46
N CYS A 111 10.16 4.13 -2.59
CA CYS A 111 9.73 5.10 -3.60
C CYS A 111 8.20 5.17 -3.74
N HIS A 112 7.49 4.07 -3.48
CA HIS A 112 6.04 3.97 -3.63
C HIS A 112 5.29 3.96 -2.28
N SER A 113 4.06 4.45 -2.29
CA SER A 113 3.09 4.30 -1.20
C SER A 113 2.16 3.12 -1.53
N PRO A 114 2.06 2.09 -0.66
CA PRO A 114 1.29 0.88 -0.98
C PRO A 114 -0.24 1.07 -0.89
N HIS A 115 -0.71 2.18 -0.32
CA HIS A 115 -2.14 2.43 -0.11
C HIS A 115 -2.65 3.53 -1.02
N SER A 116 -2.11 4.74 -0.89
CA SER A 116 -2.45 5.87 -1.74
C SER A 116 -1.37 6.96 -1.69
N SER A 117 -1.39 7.87 -2.66
CA SER A 117 -0.46 9.00 -2.73
C SER A 117 -1.08 10.25 -3.35
N GLN A 118 -0.49 11.40 -3.04
CA GLN A 118 -0.71 12.67 -3.73
C GLN A 118 -0.12 12.70 -5.15
N SER A 119 0.77 11.76 -5.48
CA SER A 119 1.46 11.70 -6.77
C SER A 119 1.10 10.45 -7.57
N ARG A 120 1.01 10.62 -8.89
CA ARG A 120 0.79 9.50 -9.84
C ARG A 120 1.85 8.41 -9.65
N LYS A 121 1.50 7.19 -10.09
CA LYS A 121 2.32 5.97 -9.88
C LYS A 121 2.63 5.70 -8.39
N LEU A 122 1.83 6.28 -7.50
CA LEU A 122 1.95 6.14 -6.05
C LEU A 122 3.30 6.60 -5.49
N PHE A 123 3.99 7.52 -6.16
CA PHE A 123 5.25 8.04 -5.64
C PHE A 123 5.07 8.72 -4.29
N ARG A 124 5.99 8.53 -3.36
CA ARG A 124 5.89 9.11 -2.01
C ARG A 124 6.06 10.63 -1.98
N TYR A 125 6.66 11.19 -3.03
CA TYR A 125 6.95 12.60 -3.19
C TYR A 125 6.51 13.08 -4.56
N ASP A 126 6.23 14.38 -4.65
CA ASP A 126 5.97 15.03 -5.91
C ASP A 126 7.29 15.36 -6.62
N PHE A 127 7.46 14.77 -7.80
CA PHE A 127 8.60 14.99 -8.68
C PHE A 127 8.25 15.90 -9.86
N SER A 128 7.14 16.63 -9.83
CA SER A 128 6.80 17.58 -10.89
C SER A 128 7.86 18.69 -11.04
N MET A 129 7.91 19.33 -12.21
CA MET A 129 8.99 20.27 -12.56
C MET A 129 9.06 21.51 -11.67
N ASN A 130 7.97 21.86 -10.99
CA ASN A 130 7.91 23.00 -10.07
C ASN A 130 8.32 22.65 -8.63
N THR A 131 8.68 21.39 -8.34
CA THR A 131 9.21 20.99 -7.03
C THR A 131 10.73 21.12 -7.01
N PRO A 132 11.35 21.12 -5.81
CA PRO A 132 12.81 21.12 -5.71
C PRO A 132 13.49 19.95 -6.45
N TYR A 133 12.77 18.84 -6.70
CA TYR A 133 13.32 17.65 -7.37
C TYR A 133 13.30 17.73 -8.89
N LYS A 134 12.66 18.75 -9.51
CA LYS A 134 12.73 19.09 -10.94
C LYS A 134 12.59 17.88 -11.89
N GLY A 135 11.58 17.03 -11.71
CA GLY A 135 11.39 15.85 -12.58
C GLY A 135 12.18 14.61 -12.18
N SER A 136 13.07 14.67 -11.18
CA SER A 136 14.03 13.61 -10.90
C SER A 136 13.75 12.88 -9.60
N ILE A 137 13.39 11.59 -9.71
CA ILE A 137 13.32 10.69 -8.55
C ILE A 137 14.71 10.43 -7.93
N CYS A 138 15.77 10.53 -8.72
CA CYS A 138 17.14 10.28 -8.27
C CYS A 138 17.57 11.30 -7.20
N ALA A 139 17.06 12.53 -7.29
CA ALA A 139 17.32 13.60 -6.33
C ALA A 139 16.79 13.28 -4.92
N LEU A 140 15.90 12.30 -4.77
CA LEU A 140 15.43 11.85 -3.46
C LEU A 140 16.57 11.31 -2.57
N CYS A 141 17.52 10.59 -3.18
CA CYS A 141 18.62 9.94 -2.45
C CYS A 141 19.97 10.59 -2.78
N HIS A 142 20.13 11.08 -4.00
CA HIS A 142 21.35 11.72 -4.49
C HIS A 142 21.26 13.25 -4.41
N TRP A 143 20.56 13.79 -3.40
CA TRP A 143 20.29 15.22 -3.26
C TRP A 143 21.55 16.10 -3.16
N LYS A 144 22.65 15.52 -2.67
CA LYS A 144 23.98 16.19 -2.63
C LYS A 144 24.62 16.31 -4.02
N MET A 145 24.36 15.38 -4.92
CA MET A 145 25.00 15.33 -6.24
C MET A 145 24.16 16.02 -7.31
N LEU A 146 22.83 15.99 -7.17
CA LEU A 146 21.91 16.59 -8.14
C LEU A 146 21.53 18.01 -7.71
N ASN A 147 22.38 19.00 -7.98
CA ASN A 147 22.09 20.43 -7.83
C ASN A 147 21.71 20.91 -6.41
N ASN A 148 22.24 20.29 -5.35
CA ASN A 148 21.94 20.68 -3.96
C ASN A 148 20.43 20.73 -3.67
N THR A 149 19.65 19.83 -4.25
CA THR A 149 18.23 19.72 -3.89
C THR A 149 18.11 19.50 -2.38
N PRO A 150 17.07 20.06 -1.72
CA PRO A 150 16.84 19.83 -0.30
C PRO A 150 16.74 18.33 -0.02
N LYS A 151 17.36 17.89 1.08
CA LYS A 151 17.13 16.55 1.61
C LYS A 151 15.62 16.34 1.72
N PRO A 152 15.05 15.24 1.23
CA PRO A 152 13.63 15.04 1.31
C PRO A 152 13.13 15.04 2.75
N PRO A 153 11.98 15.67 3.00
CA PRO A 153 11.38 15.60 4.30
C PRO A 153 11.07 14.12 4.60
N PRO A 154 11.09 13.72 5.88
CA PRO A 154 10.40 12.50 6.27
C PRO A 154 8.99 12.51 5.63
N PRO A 155 8.49 11.38 5.12
CA PRO A 155 7.16 11.32 4.55
C PRO A 155 6.20 11.74 5.67
N PRO A 156 5.11 12.43 5.34
CA PRO A 156 4.21 12.99 6.35
C PRO A 156 3.54 11.95 7.26
N TRP A 157 3.72 10.65 7.00
CA TRP A 157 3.24 9.52 7.80
C TRP A 157 4.35 8.73 8.50
N SER A 158 5.54 9.34 8.68
CA SER A 158 6.68 8.71 9.37
C SER A 158 6.88 9.18 10.80
N ASP A 159 5.81 9.61 11.44
CA ASP A 159 5.62 9.64 12.88
C ASP A 159 5.67 8.21 13.48
N TYR A 160 6.79 7.53 13.23
CA TYR A 160 7.37 6.42 14.00
C TYR A 160 7.91 6.95 15.33
N GLY A 161 7.12 7.80 15.99
CA GLY A 161 7.21 8.15 17.41
C GLY A 161 6.07 7.49 18.21
N ARG A 162 5.34 6.56 17.60
CA ARG A 162 4.56 5.51 18.27
C ARG A 162 5.04 4.15 17.79
#